data_AF-A0A2V6Z2E7-F1
#
_entry.id   AF-A0A2V6Z2E7-F1
#
_cell.length_a   1.000
_cell.length_b   1.000
_cell.length_c   1.000
_cell.angle_alpha   90.00
_cell.angle_beta   90.00
_cell.angle_gamma   90.00
#
_symmetry.space_group_name_H-M   'P 1'
#
loop_
_entity.id
_entity.type
_entity.pdbx_description
1 polymer ?
#
loop_
_entity_poly.entity_id
_entity_poly.type
_entity_poly.pdbx_seq_one_letter_code
_entity_poly.pdbx_strand_id
1 'polypeptide(L)'
;RAELAKGAAGGLLMGVGAVLAFGCNIGGFFSATSALSLSGIGMMLGLGMGAFLGLRYLVWEVAHRPDWSRGGGRTYLQTSAPAAGRQPWAGALVLGLVLATLFLYARAGYGTQGIFLLFGAAFGVIFQRSRFCLVRAFREPFMTGDAEHTRAAALALVVSTLGFAILKYADLKDKSEWVFPAVWLGSLAGGLAFGIGMTLAGGCGAGSLWRAGEGQVKLWVAVACFALGASLVRLGAVQTGLLQKLGAAVFLPSTLGWAGAIVLIVAIALGWAMLATWNEATGRFSAA
;
A
#
# COMPACT_ATOMS: atom_id res chain seq x y z
N ARG A 1 21.46 13.44 -2.77
CA ARG A 1 21.50 13.22 -1.31
C ARG A 1 20.15 13.54 -0.68
N ALA A 2 19.57 14.71 -0.96
CA ALA A 2 18.23 15.10 -0.51
C ALA A 2 17.09 14.11 -0.86
N GLU A 3 17.07 13.55 -2.08
CA GLU A 3 16.07 12.52 -2.45
C GLU A 3 16.16 11.23 -1.62
N LEU A 4 17.38 10.83 -1.23
CA LEU A 4 17.57 9.65 -0.37
C LEU A 4 17.12 9.94 1.06
N ALA A 5 17.37 11.16 1.56
CA ALA A 5 16.87 11.61 2.86
C ALA A 5 15.33 11.66 2.88
N LYS A 6 14.70 12.11 1.79
CA LYS A 6 13.24 12.04 1.61
C LYS A 6 12.72 10.60 1.59
N GLY A 7 13.43 9.71 0.90
CA GLY A 7 13.15 8.27 0.91
C GLY A 7 13.23 7.69 2.33
N ALA A 8 14.27 8.03 3.09
CA ALA A 8 14.46 7.58 4.47
C ALA A 8 13.36 8.10 5.41
N ALA A 9 13.11 9.41 5.41
CA ALA A 9 12.08 10.04 6.22
C ALA A 9 10.68 9.50 5.89
N GLY A 10 10.37 9.37 4.59
CA GLY A 10 9.12 8.77 4.12
C GLY A 10 8.98 7.32 4.56
N GLY A 11 10.04 6.52 4.44
CA GLY A 11 10.09 5.13 4.90
C GLY A 11 9.84 5.00 6.40
N LEU A 12 10.51 5.80 7.24
CA LEU A 12 10.30 5.80 8.69
C LEU A 12 8.85 6.15 9.05
N LEU A 13 8.27 7.19 8.43
CA LEU A 13 6.87 7.59 8.64
C LEU A 13 5.88 6.51 8.21
N MET A 14 6.14 5.84 7.08
CA MET A 14 5.37 4.66 6.68
C MET A 14 5.44 3.57 7.74
N GLY A 15 6.61 3.36 8.35
CA GLY A 15 6.82 2.33 9.37
C GLY A 15 6.02 2.59 10.63
N VAL A 16 6.09 3.84 11.12
CA VAL A 16 5.28 4.33 12.24
C VAL A 16 3.79 4.14 11.93
N GLY A 17 3.33 4.64 10.77
CA GLY A 17 1.94 4.57 10.37
C GLY A 17 1.41 3.14 10.23
N ALA A 18 2.24 2.23 9.71
CA ALA A 18 1.87 0.83 9.54
C ALA A 18 1.65 0.09 10.86
N VAL A 19 2.45 0.41 11.89
CA VAL A 19 2.25 -0.19 13.22
C VAL A 19 1.01 0.36 13.90
N LEU A 20 0.79 1.68 13.82
CA LEU A 20 -0.40 2.32 14.41
C LEU A 20 -1.70 1.85 13.74
N ALA A 21 -1.70 1.67 12.43
CA ALA A 21 -2.86 1.16 11.69
C ALA A 21 -2.97 -0.37 11.68
N PHE A 22 -2.04 -1.09 12.34
CA PHE A 22 -1.93 -2.56 12.30
C PHE A 22 -1.81 -3.14 10.87
N GLY A 23 -1.33 -2.35 9.92
CA GLY A 23 -1.15 -2.76 8.55
C GLY A 23 -0.65 -1.62 7.65
N CYS A 24 -0.08 -1.98 6.51
CA CYS A 24 0.20 -1.04 5.44
C CYS A 24 -1.09 -0.75 4.63
N ASN A 25 -1.03 0.10 3.63
CA ASN A 25 -2.19 0.39 2.79
C ASN A 25 -2.83 -0.83 2.07
N ILE A 26 -2.10 -1.92 1.84
CA ILE A 26 -2.70 -3.17 1.35
C ILE A 26 -3.37 -3.96 2.48
N GLY A 27 -2.71 -4.09 3.63
CA GLY A 27 -3.25 -4.86 4.74
C GLY A 27 -4.31 -4.11 5.55
N GLY A 28 -3.92 -2.96 6.11
CA GLY A 28 -4.73 -2.14 7.02
C GLY A 28 -5.81 -1.31 6.32
N PHE A 29 -5.68 -1.03 5.01
CA PHE A 29 -6.74 -0.37 4.24
C PHE A 29 -7.44 -1.37 3.32
N PHE A 30 -6.77 -1.83 2.25
CA PHE A 30 -7.45 -2.58 1.19
C PHE A 30 -8.05 -3.91 1.68
N SER A 31 -7.25 -4.73 2.36
CA SER A 31 -7.66 -6.05 2.86
C SER A 31 -8.59 -5.92 4.06
N ALA A 32 -8.30 -5.03 5.01
CA ALA A 32 -9.18 -4.78 6.16
C ALA A 32 -10.56 -4.27 5.74
N THR A 33 -10.63 -3.33 4.78
CA THR A 33 -11.90 -2.85 4.23
C THR A 33 -12.60 -3.97 3.46
N SER A 34 -11.89 -4.75 2.65
CA SER A 34 -12.47 -5.92 1.96
C SER A 34 -13.03 -6.96 2.93
N ALA A 35 -12.35 -7.15 4.06
CA ALA A 35 -12.76 -8.05 5.14
C ALA A 35 -13.87 -7.48 6.04
N LEU A 36 -14.48 -6.34 5.65
CA LEU A 36 -15.55 -5.63 6.35
C LEU A 36 -15.17 -5.14 7.76
N SER A 37 -13.91 -4.72 7.94
CA SER A 37 -13.44 -4.07 9.17
C SER A 37 -13.59 -2.54 9.11
N LEU A 38 -14.10 -1.94 10.18
CA LEU A 38 -14.26 -0.48 10.28
C LEU A 38 -12.91 0.25 10.30
N SER A 39 -11.86 -0.42 10.79
CA SER A 39 -10.49 0.12 10.83
C SER A 39 -9.97 0.47 9.44
N GLY A 40 -10.38 -0.28 8.40
CA GLY A 40 -9.98 -0.02 7.02
C GLY A 40 -10.48 1.33 6.49
N ILE A 41 -11.72 1.71 6.85
CA ILE A 41 -12.31 3.00 6.47
C ILE A 41 -11.58 4.14 7.21
N GLY A 42 -11.27 3.97 8.49
CA GLY A 42 -10.47 4.93 9.25
C GLY A 42 -9.09 5.16 8.61
N MET A 43 -8.43 4.07 8.20
CA MET A 43 -7.15 4.17 7.49
C MET A 43 -7.29 4.82 6.12
N MET A 44 -8.36 4.56 5.37
CA MET A 44 -8.64 5.21 4.09
C MET A 44 -8.69 6.73 4.21
N LEU A 45 -9.43 7.23 5.21
CA LEU A 45 -9.54 8.66 5.49
C LEU A 45 -8.18 9.25 5.87
N GLY A 46 -7.44 8.55 6.73
CA GLY A 46 -6.09 8.94 7.13
C GLY A 46 -5.15 9.02 5.93
N LEU A 47 -5.15 8.00 5.06
CA LEU A 47 -4.34 7.95 3.85
C LEU A 47 -4.67 9.10 2.90
N GLY A 48 -5.95 9.42 2.70
CA GLY A 48 -6.38 10.54 1.88
C GLY A 48 -5.88 11.88 2.41
N MET A 49 -6.11 12.15 3.71
CA MET A 49 -5.61 13.38 4.35
C MET A 49 -4.09 13.47 4.34
N GLY A 50 -3.41 12.38 4.66
CA GLY A 50 -1.95 12.31 4.68
C GLY A 50 -1.35 12.49 3.28
N ALA A 51 -1.97 11.92 2.26
CA ALA A 51 -1.54 12.10 0.88
C ALA A 51 -1.73 13.55 0.40
N PHE A 52 -2.84 14.19 0.77
CA PHE A 52 -3.09 15.60 0.47
C PHE A 52 -2.06 16.51 1.15
N LEU A 53 -1.83 16.33 2.46
CA LEU A 53 -0.87 17.12 3.23
C LEU A 53 0.57 16.91 2.74
N GLY A 54 0.96 15.66 2.51
CA GLY A 54 2.29 15.32 1.98
C GLY A 54 2.51 15.88 0.57
N LEU A 55 1.47 15.90 -0.27
CA LEU A 55 1.53 16.56 -1.57
C LEU A 55 1.70 18.08 -1.44
N ARG A 56 0.92 18.75 -0.58
CA ARG A 56 1.04 20.20 -0.34
C ARG A 56 2.44 20.56 0.16
N TYR A 57 3.00 19.75 1.05
CA TYR A 57 4.38 19.91 1.50
C TYR A 57 5.38 19.78 0.34
N LEU A 58 5.24 18.76 -0.51
CA LEU A 58 6.13 18.57 -1.67
C LEU A 58 6.05 19.74 -2.66
N VAL A 59 4.84 20.24 -2.96
CA VAL A 59 4.66 21.40 -3.84
C VAL A 59 5.29 22.65 -3.23
N TRP A 60 5.08 22.89 -1.93
CA TRP A 60 5.71 23.99 -1.21
C TRP A 60 7.24 23.89 -1.24
N GLU A 61 7.79 22.68 -1.03
CA GLU A 61 9.23 22.42 -1.05
C GLU A 61 9.83 22.72 -2.42
N VAL A 62 9.18 22.27 -3.50
CA VAL A 62 9.64 22.54 -4.87
C VAL A 62 9.61 24.04 -5.19
N ALA A 63 8.59 24.76 -4.71
CA ALA A 63 8.46 26.21 -4.93
C ALA A 63 9.51 27.04 -4.15
N HIS A 64 9.79 26.70 -2.89
CA HIS A 64 10.65 27.50 -2.02
C HIS A 64 12.11 27.01 -1.97
N ARG A 65 12.35 25.73 -2.24
CA ARG A 65 13.67 25.08 -2.14
C ARG A 65 13.95 24.16 -3.34
N PRO A 66 14.00 24.69 -4.57
CA PRO A 66 14.20 23.88 -5.78
C PRO A 66 15.53 23.11 -5.78
N ASP A 67 16.59 23.66 -5.17
CA ASP A 67 17.91 23.04 -5.12
C ASP A 67 17.95 21.75 -4.28
N TRP A 68 17.03 21.60 -3.32
CA TRP A 68 16.86 20.38 -2.53
C TRP A 68 16.14 19.26 -3.31
N SER A 69 15.32 19.63 -4.31
CA SER A 69 14.54 18.69 -5.12
C SER A 69 15.14 18.36 -6.48
N ARG A 70 16.17 19.11 -6.92
CA ARG A 70 16.85 18.92 -8.23
C ARG A 70 17.72 17.67 -8.36
N GLY A 71 17.89 16.88 -7.30
CA GLY A 71 18.68 15.65 -7.35
C GLY A 71 17.96 14.57 -8.16
N GLY A 72 18.32 14.38 -9.44
CA GLY A 72 17.75 13.34 -10.30
C GLY A 72 17.74 11.95 -9.63
N GLY A 73 16.61 11.26 -9.73
CA GLY A 73 16.46 9.91 -9.22
C GLY A 73 17.49 8.98 -9.87
N ARG A 74 18.23 8.23 -9.04
CA ARG A 74 19.18 7.22 -9.53
C ARG A 74 18.47 5.87 -9.67
N THR A 75 18.48 5.33 -10.87
CA THR A 75 18.08 3.96 -11.16
C THR A 75 19.34 3.15 -11.42
N TYR A 76 19.61 2.18 -10.56
CA TYR A 76 20.69 1.23 -10.72
C TYR A 76 20.40 0.31 -11.91
N LEU A 77 21.42 0.01 -12.72
CA LEU A 77 21.30 -0.81 -13.93
C LEU A 77 20.25 -0.30 -14.94
N GLN A 78 20.16 1.01 -15.13
CA GLN A 78 19.31 1.58 -16.17
C GLN A 78 19.78 1.10 -17.55
N THR A 79 18.96 0.31 -18.24
CA THR A 79 19.28 -0.23 -19.56
C THR A 79 19.37 0.90 -20.58
N SER A 80 20.55 1.08 -21.18
CA SER A 80 20.80 2.16 -22.15
C SER A 80 20.41 1.82 -23.60
N ALA A 81 20.03 0.57 -23.88
CA ALA A 81 19.60 0.11 -25.21
C ALA A 81 18.64 -1.08 -25.09
N PRO A 82 17.73 -1.32 -26.06
CA PRO A 82 16.92 -2.52 -26.09
C PRO A 82 17.82 -3.72 -26.40
N ALA A 83 18.31 -4.41 -25.36
CA ALA A 83 19.07 -5.64 -25.53
C ALA A 83 18.12 -6.79 -25.91
N ALA A 84 17.69 -6.82 -27.17
CA ALA A 84 16.64 -7.69 -27.69
C ALA A 84 16.98 -9.20 -27.73
N GLY A 85 18.15 -9.65 -27.25
CA GLY A 85 18.56 -11.05 -27.33
C GLY A 85 18.50 -11.87 -26.02
N ARG A 86 18.78 -11.27 -24.86
CA ARG A 86 19.10 -12.04 -23.63
C ARG A 86 18.09 -11.90 -22.49
N GLN A 87 17.23 -10.89 -22.54
CA GLN A 87 16.19 -10.68 -21.54
C GLN A 87 15.20 -11.86 -21.37
N PRO A 88 14.68 -12.50 -22.45
CA PRO A 88 13.77 -13.63 -22.27
C PRO A 88 14.47 -14.86 -21.67
N TRP A 89 15.73 -15.10 -22.03
CA TRP A 89 16.54 -16.18 -21.46
C TRP A 89 16.88 -15.95 -19.98
N ALA A 90 17.21 -14.72 -19.59
CA ALA A 90 17.39 -14.37 -18.19
C ALA A 90 16.09 -14.56 -17.39
N GLY A 91 14.94 -14.18 -17.97
CA GLY A 91 13.62 -14.43 -17.38
C GLY A 91 13.31 -15.92 -17.24
N ALA A 92 13.59 -16.73 -18.26
CA ALA A 92 13.41 -18.19 -18.23
C ALA A 92 14.31 -18.86 -17.19
N LEU A 93 15.56 -18.39 -17.04
CA LEU A 93 16.49 -18.89 -16.02
C LEU A 93 15.98 -18.56 -14.60
N VAL A 94 15.50 -17.33 -14.37
CA VAL A 94 14.91 -16.93 -13.08
C VAL A 94 13.66 -17.77 -12.78
N LEU A 95 12.79 -17.97 -13.78
CA LEU A 95 11.62 -18.83 -13.63
C LEU A 95 12.01 -20.28 -13.32
N GLY A 96 13.01 -20.82 -14.02
CA GLY A 96 13.56 -22.14 -13.76
C GLY A 96 14.13 -22.26 -12.34
N LEU A 97 14.82 -21.24 -11.84
CA LEU A 97 15.30 -21.18 -10.45
C LEU A 97 14.15 -21.16 -9.45
N VAL A 98 13.09 -20.39 -9.69
CA VAL A 98 11.90 -20.34 -8.82
C VAL A 98 11.18 -21.70 -8.78
N LEU A 99 11.07 -22.39 -9.91
CA LEU A 99 10.48 -23.73 -9.97
C LEU A 99 11.39 -24.79 -9.33
N ALA A 100 12.71 -24.67 -9.49
CA ALA A 100 13.68 -25.55 -8.86
C ALA A 100 13.65 -25.40 -7.33
N THR A 101 13.61 -24.16 -6.81
CA THR A 101 13.50 -23.92 -5.37
C THR A 101 12.18 -24.44 -4.81
N LEU A 102 11.06 -24.34 -5.55
CA LEU A 102 9.80 -24.97 -5.17
C LEU A 102 9.95 -26.48 -4.97
N PHE A 103 10.59 -27.16 -5.92
CA PHE A 103 10.80 -28.61 -5.87
C PHE A 103 11.73 -29.02 -4.72
N LEU A 104 12.78 -28.23 -4.47
CA LEU A 104 13.69 -28.45 -3.34
C LEU A 104 12.97 -28.28 -2.00
N TYR A 105 12.14 -27.23 -1.85
CA TYR A 105 11.34 -27.00 -0.65
C TYR A 105 10.31 -28.11 -0.43
N ALA A 106 9.67 -28.60 -1.49
CA ALA A 106 8.75 -29.72 -1.42
C ALA A 106 9.46 -31.01 -0.94
N ARG A 107 10.65 -31.31 -1.47
CA ARG A 107 11.44 -32.47 -1.04
C ARG A 107 11.98 -32.36 0.38
N ALA A 108 12.26 -31.15 0.85
CA ALA A 108 12.71 -30.89 2.21
C ALA A 108 11.58 -30.91 3.26
N GLY A 109 10.33 -31.17 2.87
CA GLY A 109 9.17 -31.16 3.76
C GLY A 109 8.60 -29.76 4.06
N TYR A 110 9.13 -28.71 3.42
CA TYR A 110 8.66 -27.31 3.55
C TYR A 110 7.73 -26.89 2.40
N GLY A 111 6.76 -27.76 2.06
CA GLY A 111 5.85 -27.54 0.94
C GLY A 111 5.07 -26.23 1.03
N THR A 112 4.61 -25.86 2.23
CA THR A 112 3.85 -24.62 2.47
C THR A 112 4.67 -23.36 2.14
N GLN A 113 5.94 -23.31 2.56
CA GLN A 113 6.83 -22.20 2.25
C GLN A 113 7.12 -22.12 0.74
N GLY A 114 7.24 -23.27 0.06
CA GLY A 114 7.36 -23.32 -1.39
C GLY A 114 6.16 -22.67 -2.10
N ILE A 115 4.94 -22.98 -1.64
CA ILE A 115 3.71 -22.37 -2.16
C ILE A 115 3.73 -20.84 -1.94
N PHE A 116 4.12 -20.36 -0.76
CA PHE A 116 4.24 -18.91 -0.52
C PHE A 116 5.24 -18.22 -1.43
N LEU A 117 6.35 -18.87 -1.76
CA LEU A 117 7.33 -18.35 -2.72
C LEU A 117 6.74 -18.24 -4.12
N LEU A 118 5.98 -19.24 -4.57
CA LEU A 118 5.29 -19.20 -5.87
C LEU A 118 4.28 -18.07 -5.94
N PHE A 119 3.42 -17.93 -4.92
CA PHE A 119 2.45 -16.83 -4.85
C PHE A 119 3.16 -15.47 -4.80
N GLY A 120 4.23 -15.34 -4.01
CA GLY A 120 5.02 -14.11 -3.93
C GLY A 120 5.62 -13.71 -5.28
N ALA A 121 6.19 -14.66 -6.01
CA ALA A 121 6.72 -14.43 -7.35
C ALA A 121 5.62 -14.03 -8.34
N ALA A 122 4.48 -14.74 -8.34
CA ALA A 122 3.35 -14.43 -9.20
C ALA A 122 2.77 -13.03 -8.91
N PHE A 123 2.52 -12.70 -7.64
CA PHE A 123 2.05 -11.36 -7.25
C PHE A 123 3.07 -10.27 -7.58
N GLY A 124 4.37 -10.54 -7.43
CA GLY A 124 5.43 -9.61 -7.81
C GLY A 124 5.40 -9.27 -9.30
N VAL A 125 5.30 -10.28 -10.17
CA VAL A 125 5.17 -10.10 -11.62
C VAL A 125 3.90 -9.34 -11.98
N ILE A 126 2.77 -9.70 -11.37
CA ILE A 126 1.49 -9.03 -11.60
C ILE A 126 1.56 -7.56 -11.19
N PHE A 127 2.10 -7.24 -10.02
CA PHE A 127 2.24 -5.86 -9.54
C PHE A 127 3.20 -5.04 -10.38
N GLN A 128 4.30 -5.63 -10.85
CA GLN A 128 5.22 -4.95 -11.76
C GLN A 128 4.54 -4.62 -13.10
N ARG A 129 3.81 -5.57 -13.68
CA ARG A 129 3.14 -5.41 -14.99
C ARG A 129 1.93 -4.48 -14.92
N SER A 130 1.13 -4.58 -13.88
CA SER A 130 -0.03 -3.71 -13.66
C SER A 130 0.35 -2.32 -13.16
N ARG A 131 1.61 -2.12 -12.74
CA ARG A 131 2.07 -0.90 -12.05
C ARG A 131 1.14 -0.50 -10.90
N PHE A 132 0.55 -1.50 -10.23
CA PHE A 132 -0.46 -1.28 -9.19
C PHE A 132 0.15 -0.47 -8.05
N CYS A 133 -0.35 0.75 -7.87
CA CYS A 133 0.19 1.69 -6.90
C CYS A 133 -0.92 2.46 -6.21
N LEU A 134 -1.24 2.05 -4.99
CA LEU A 134 -2.18 2.76 -4.12
C LEU A 134 -1.74 4.22 -3.84
N VAL A 135 -0.45 4.56 -3.98
CA VAL A 135 -0.02 5.96 -3.86
C VAL A 135 -0.65 6.83 -4.94
N ARG A 136 -0.68 6.36 -6.19
CA ARG A 136 -1.32 7.09 -7.29
C ARG A 136 -2.82 7.26 -7.03
N ALA A 137 -3.50 6.20 -6.59
CA ALA A 137 -4.93 6.25 -6.31
C ALA A 137 -5.34 7.33 -5.27
N PHE A 138 -4.49 7.63 -4.28
CA PHE A 138 -4.78 8.67 -3.27
C PHE A 138 -4.17 10.03 -3.58
N ARG A 139 -3.00 10.09 -4.25
CA ARG A 139 -2.26 11.34 -4.50
C ARG A 139 -2.64 12.00 -5.82
N GLU A 140 -2.82 11.21 -6.86
CA GLU A 140 -2.96 11.69 -8.25
C GLU A 140 -4.17 12.60 -8.45
N PRO A 141 -5.36 12.31 -7.86
CA PRO A 141 -6.50 13.21 -7.96
C PRO A 141 -6.19 14.63 -7.48
N PHE A 142 -5.30 14.79 -6.48
CA PHE A 142 -4.92 16.10 -5.95
C PHE A 142 -3.71 16.72 -6.67
N MET A 143 -2.90 15.93 -7.39
CA MET A 143 -1.72 16.44 -8.08
C MET A 143 -2.07 16.85 -9.51
N THR A 144 -2.44 15.88 -10.35
CA THR A 144 -2.66 16.06 -11.79
C THR A 144 -4.13 16.08 -12.16
N GLY A 145 -5.01 15.67 -11.25
CA GLY A 145 -6.45 15.53 -11.51
C GLY A 145 -6.83 14.18 -12.13
N ASP A 146 -5.87 13.33 -12.50
CA ASP A 146 -6.14 12.00 -13.08
C ASP A 146 -6.76 11.06 -12.02
N ALA A 147 -7.95 10.55 -12.34
CA ALA A 147 -8.72 9.64 -11.49
C ALA A 147 -8.71 8.18 -11.98
N GLU A 148 -7.97 7.83 -13.03
CA GLU A 148 -7.94 6.47 -13.60
C GLU A 148 -7.55 5.43 -12.55
N HIS A 149 -6.46 5.69 -11.81
CA HIS A 149 -5.95 4.77 -10.80
C HIS A 149 -6.86 4.68 -9.58
N THR A 150 -7.58 5.75 -9.26
CA THR A 150 -8.57 5.79 -8.18
C THR A 150 -9.80 4.95 -8.53
N ARG A 151 -10.32 5.07 -9.77
CA ARG A 151 -11.41 4.22 -10.28
C ARG A 151 -11.02 2.74 -10.27
N ALA A 152 -9.81 2.42 -10.75
CA ALA A 152 -9.31 1.06 -10.75
C ALA A 152 -9.18 0.48 -9.32
N ALA A 153 -8.68 1.27 -8.37
CA ALA A 153 -8.57 0.87 -6.97
C ALA A 153 -9.95 0.67 -6.30
N ALA A 154 -10.91 1.54 -6.59
CA ALA A 154 -12.28 1.41 -6.09
C ALA A 154 -12.98 0.16 -6.65
N LEU A 155 -12.83 -0.12 -7.95
CA LEU A 155 -13.36 -1.35 -8.55
C LEU A 155 -12.72 -2.60 -7.94
N ALA A 156 -11.39 -2.60 -7.79
CA ALA A 156 -10.67 -3.69 -7.16
C ALA A 156 -11.17 -3.94 -5.72
N LEU A 157 -11.44 -2.85 -4.97
CA LEU A 157 -11.98 -2.93 -3.61
C LEU A 157 -13.37 -3.56 -3.58
N VAL A 158 -14.26 -3.20 -4.51
CA VAL A 158 -15.61 -3.79 -4.59
C VAL A 158 -15.52 -5.29 -4.87
N VAL A 159 -14.70 -5.69 -5.85
CA VAL A 159 -14.53 -7.12 -6.20
C VAL A 159 -13.92 -7.90 -5.04
N SER A 160 -12.91 -7.35 -4.35
CA SER A 160 -12.31 -8.02 -3.20
C SER A 160 -13.25 -8.10 -2.01
N THR A 161 -14.06 -7.08 -1.73
CA THR A 161 -15.09 -7.13 -0.68
C THR A 161 -16.08 -8.27 -0.93
N LEU A 162 -16.54 -8.47 -2.16
CA LEU A 162 -17.42 -9.59 -2.50
C LEU A 162 -16.74 -10.94 -2.27
N GLY A 163 -15.47 -11.08 -2.69
CA GLY A 163 -14.69 -12.29 -2.47
C GLY A 163 -14.51 -12.63 -0.98
N PHE A 164 -14.12 -11.64 -0.16
CA PHE A 164 -13.99 -11.82 1.29
C PHE A 164 -15.32 -12.09 1.97
N ALA A 165 -16.42 -11.46 1.52
CA ALA A 165 -17.75 -11.70 2.04
C ALA A 165 -18.18 -13.15 1.81
N ILE A 166 -17.98 -13.70 0.61
CA ILE A 166 -18.30 -15.10 0.29
C ILE A 166 -17.48 -16.05 1.17
N LEU A 167 -16.16 -15.83 1.29
CA LEU A 167 -15.28 -16.69 2.08
C LEU A 167 -15.66 -16.74 3.56
N LYS A 168 -16.00 -15.58 4.15
CA LYS A 168 -16.41 -15.50 5.56
C LYS A 168 -17.86 -15.95 5.79
N TYR A 169 -18.73 -15.82 4.80
CA TYR A 169 -20.10 -16.32 4.87
C TYR A 169 -20.15 -17.85 4.78
N ALA A 170 -19.30 -18.44 3.92
CA ALA A 170 -19.16 -19.89 3.76
C ALA A 170 -18.34 -20.57 4.88
N ASP A 171 -17.95 -19.82 5.92
CA ASP A 171 -17.16 -20.28 7.08
C ASP A 171 -15.81 -20.94 6.73
N LEU A 172 -15.27 -20.65 5.53
CA LEU A 172 -13.95 -21.11 5.09
C LEU A 172 -12.81 -20.39 5.84
N LYS A 173 -13.11 -19.24 6.44
CA LYS A 173 -12.19 -18.42 7.23
C LYS A 173 -12.91 -17.77 8.41
N ASP A 174 -12.18 -17.65 9.52
CA ASP A 174 -12.68 -17.01 10.74
C ASP A 174 -13.16 -15.57 10.49
N LYS A 175 -14.28 -15.23 11.12
CA LYS A 175 -14.93 -13.93 10.97
C LYS A 175 -14.05 -12.78 11.50
N SER A 176 -13.17 -13.07 12.47
CA SER A 176 -12.17 -12.15 13.04
C SER A 176 -10.92 -11.97 12.18
N GLU A 177 -10.72 -12.80 11.15
CA GLU A 177 -9.54 -12.70 10.29
C GLU A 177 -9.57 -11.34 9.55
N TRP A 178 -8.45 -10.60 9.58
CA TRP A 178 -8.32 -9.24 9.02
C TRP A 178 -9.20 -8.15 9.69
N VAL A 179 -9.67 -8.37 10.92
CA VAL A 179 -10.35 -7.33 11.72
C VAL A 179 -9.38 -6.75 12.75
N PHE A 180 -8.79 -5.60 12.44
CA PHE A 180 -7.77 -4.99 13.31
C PHE A 180 -8.38 -4.14 14.45
N PRO A 181 -7.79 -4.19 15.67
CA PRO A 181 -8.21 -3.41 16.84
C PRO A 181 -7.68 -1.97 16.79
N ALA A 182 -7.98 -1.25 15.72
CA ALA A 182 -7.43 0.09 15.47
C ALA A 182 -8.50 1.11 15.08
N VAL A 183 -9.77 0.85 15.41
CA VAL A 183 -10.87 1.71 14.97
C VAL A 183 -10.67 3.14 15.44
N TRP A 184 -10.85 4.07 14.51
CA TRP A 184 -10.74 5.51 14.71
C TRP A 184 -9.31 6.02 14.90
N LEU A 185 -8.86 6.24 16.13
CA LEU A 185 -7.65 7.02 16.39
C LEU A 185 -6.39 6.33 15.85
N GLY A 186 -6.24 5.02 16.07
CA GLY A 186 -5.09 4.25 15.57
C GLY A 186 -5.04 4.18 14.04
N SER A 187 -6.16 3.81 13.40
CA SER A 187 -6.26 3.70 11.94
C SER A 187 -6.17 5.05 11.24
N LEU A 188 -6.79 6.11 11.78
CA LEU A 188 -6.75 7.45 11.21
C LEU A 188 -5.37 8.09 11.35
N ALA A 189 -4.79 8.08 12.55
CA ALA A 189 -3.45 8.64 12.79
C ALA A 189 -2.37 7.83 12.06
N GLY A 190 -2.48 6.49 12.08
CA GLY A 190 -1.60 5.61 11.34
C GLY A 190 -1.71 5.80 9.82
N GLY A 191 -2.95 5.91 9.30
CA GLY A 191 -3.22 6.24 7.91
C GLY A 191 -2.66 7.60 7.50
N LEU A 192 -2.77 8.63 8.35
CA LEU A 192 -2.22 9.96 8.10
C LEU A 192 -0.69 9.95 8.05
N ALA A 193 -0.04 9.35 9.04
CA ALA A 193 1.42 9.21 9.05
C ALA A 193 1.92 8.40 7.84
N PHE A 194 1.22 7.30 7.51
CA PHE A 194 1.54 6.48 6.35
C PHE A 194 1.32 7.24 5.03
N GLY A 195 0.24 8.01 4.92
CA GLY A 195 -0.10 8.82 3.74
C GLY A 195 0.95 9.90 3.46
N ILE A 196 1.41 10.60 4.50
CA ILE A 196 2.53 11.55 4.39
C ILE A 196 3.81 10.81 4.01
N GLY A 197 4.11 9.69 4.68
CA GLY A 197 5.31 8.90 4.40
C GLY A 197 5.39 8.39 2.97
N MET A 198 4.28 7.84 2.44
CA MET A 198 4.25 7.27 1.09
C MET A 198 4.32 8.33 -0.01
N THR A 199 3.82 9.54 0.24
CA THR A 199 3.96 10.65 -0.71
C THR A 199 5.38 11.19 -0.77
N LEU A 200 6.03 11.37 0.38
CA LEU A 200 7.45 11.77 0.47
C LEU A 200 8.41 10.74 -0.14
N ALA A 201 8.20 9.46 0.18
CA ALA A 201 8.97 8.36 -0.38
C ALA A 201 8.71 8.18 -1.89
N GLY A 202 7.51 8.52 -2.35
CA GLY A 202 7.08 8.32 -3.75
C GLY A 202 6.72 6.86 -4.05
N GLY A 203 6.36 6.08 -3.04
CA GLY A 203 6.01 4.66 -3.12
C GLY A 203 5.30 4.17 -1.85
N CYS A 204 4.47 3.13 -1.97
CA CYS A 204 3.84 2.44 -0.84
C CYS A 204 4.55 1.12 -0.53
N GLY A 205 4.15 0.35 0.49
CA GLY A 205 4.83 -0.91 0.85
C GLY A 205 5.12 -1.83 -0.34
N ALA A 206 4.08 -2.27 -1.07
CA ALA A 206 4.27 -3.09 -2.26
C ALA A 206 4.90 -2.32 -3.43
N GLY A 207 4.47 -1.07 -3.66
CA GLY A 207 4.99 -0.20 -4.72
C GLY A 207 6.49 0.02 -4.65
N SER A 208 6.99 0.23 -3.43
CA SER A 208 8.40 0.42 -3.12
C SER A 208 9.20 -0.86 -3.31
N LEU A 209 8.61 -2.04 -3.05
CA LEU A 209 9.30 -3.31 -3.15
C LEU A 209 9.56 -3.73 -4.61
N TRP A 210 8.56 -3.66 -5.49
CA TRP A 210 8.78 -4.03 -6.89
C TRP A 210 9.61 -2.99 -7.64
N ARG A 211 9.45 -1.69 -7.35
CA ARG A 211 10.30 -0.63 -7.92
C ARG A 211 11.72 -0.63 -7.36
N ALA A 212 11.91 -1.10 -6.12
CA ALA A 212 13.23 -1.45 -5.61
C ALA A 212 13.84 -2.59 -6.45
N GLY A 213 13.04 -3.60 -6.82
CA GLY A 213 13.44 -4.65 -7.77
C GLY A 213 13.85 -4.12 -9.15
N GLU A 214 13.26 -3.02 -9.61
CA GLU A 214 13.67 -2.33 -10.86
C GLU A 214 14.94 -1.46 -10.71
N GLY A 215 15.53 -1.40 -9.51
CA GLY A 215 16.79 -0.69 -9.25
C GLY A 215 16.64 0.75 -8.77
N GLN A 216 15.44 1.20 -8.37
CA GLN A 216 15.26 2.58 -7.86
C GLN A 216 15.89 2.76 -6.47
N VAL A 217 17.05 3.44 -6.42
CA VAL A 217 17.88 3.55 -5.20
C VAL A 217 17.17 4.30 -4.08
N LYS A 218 16.34 5.30 -4.41
CA LYS A 218 15.51 6.02 -3.41
C LYS A 218 14.62 5.05 -2.64
N LEU A 219 14.06 4.05 -3.32
CA LEU A 219 13.12 3.10 -2.72
C LEU A 219 13.84 1.99 -1.95
N TRP A 220 15.10 1.68 -2.25
CA TRP A 220 15.91 0.80 -1.39
C TRP A 220 16.02 1.38 0.02
N VAL A 221 16.37 2.66 0.11
CA VAL A 221 16.46 3.38 1.38
C VAL A 221 15.08 3.46 2.04
N ALA A 222 14.03 3.76 1.28
CA ALA A 222 12.68 3.82 1.83
C ALA A 222 12.21 2.48 2.42
N VAL A 223 12.49 1.35 1.75
CA VAL A 223 12.13 0.01 2.23
C VAL A 223 12.93 -0.35 3.50
N ALA A 224 14.24 -0.07 3.53
CA ALA A 224 15.06 -0.30 4.71
C ALA A 224 14.57 0.52 5.92
N CYS A 225 14.32 1.81 5.71
CA CYS A 225 13.77 2.69 6.73
C CYS A 225 12.34 2.33 7.14
N PHE A 226 11.53 1.81 6.21
CA PHE A 226 10.19 1.29 6.50
C PHE A 226 10.25 0.10 7.47
N ALA A 227 11.13 -0.87 7.20
CA ALA A 227 11.36 -2.01 8.09
C ALA A 227 11.88 -1.58 9.46
N LEU A 228 12.86 -0.67 9.50
CA LEU A 228 13.41 -0.14 10.74
C LEU A 228 12.38 0.63 11.57
N GLY A 229 11.63 1.55 10.93
CA GLY A 229 10.59 2.33 11.60
C GLY A 229 9.49 1.44 12.16
N ALA A 230 9.01 0.47 11.38
CA ALA A 230 8.02 -0.49 11.85
C ALA A 230 8.54 -1.34 13.01
N SER A 231 9.79 -1.81 12.95
CA SER A 231 10.40 -2.59 14.03
C SER A 231 10.52 -1.79 15.33
N LEU A 232 11.05 -0.56 15.27
CA LEU A 232 11.23 0.31 16.44
C LEU A 232 9.91 0.69 17.10
N VAL A 233 8.92 1.11 16.30
CA VAL A 233 7.59 1.45 16.85
C VAL A 233 6.90 0.23 17.42
N ARG A 234 7.04 -0.94 16.78
CA ARG A 234 6.45 -2.17 17.31
C ARG A 234 7.07 -2.58 18.65
N LEU A 235 8.39 -2.47 18.79
CA LEU A 235 9.07 -2.74 20.06
C LEU A 235 8.59 -1.79 21.17
N GLY A 236 8.58 -0.48 20.89
CA GLY A 236 8.11 0.51 21.86
C GLY A 236 6.63 0.34 22.22
N ALA A 237 5.78 0.03 21.24
CA ALA A 237 4.35 -0.08 21.45
C ALA A 237 3.93 -1.39 22.15
N VAL A 238 4.73 -2.45 22.06
CA VAL A 238 4.59 -3.66 22.89
C VAL A 238 4.95 -3.36 24.34
N GLN A 239 6.03 -2.61 24.58
CA GLN A 239 6.48 -2.26 25.94
C GLN A 239 5.51 -1.33 26.67
N THR A 240 4.88 -0.38 25.96
CA THR A 240 3.94 0.59 26.56
C THR A 240 2.48 0.12 26.60
N GLY A 241 2.19 -1.06 26.05
CA GLY A 241 0.81 -1.55 25.87
C GLY A 241 -0.04 -0.68 24.94
N LEU A 242 0.61 0.19 24.15
CA LEU A 242 -0.05 1.17 23.30
C LEU A 242 -0.97 0.49 22.28
N LEU A 243 -0.57 -0.65 21.71
CA LEU A 243 -1.40 -1.43 20.77
C LEU A 243 -2.79 -1.76 21.32
N GLN A 244 -2.93 -2.05 22.61
CA GLN A 244 -4.23 -2.37 23.21
C GLN A 244 -5.10 -1.14 23.49
N LYS A 245 -4.48 0.05 23.53
CA LYS A 245 -5.17 1.34 23.75
C LYS A 245 -5.58 2.04 22.45
N LEU A 246 -5.18 1.50 21.29
CA LEU A 246 -5.37 2.16 19.99
C LEU A 246 -6.78 2.04 19.40
N GLY A 247 -7.61 1.12 19.90
CA GLY A 247 -9.03 1.03 19.54
C GLY A 247 -9.65 -0.34 19.76
N ALA A 248 -10.95 -0.42 19.52
CA ALA A 248 -11.70 -1.67 19.51
C ALA A 248 -11.66 -2.31 18.11
N ALA A 249 -11.74 -3.65 18.03
CA ALA A 249 -11.96 -4.35 16.77
C ALA A 249 -13.46 -4.35 16.45
N VAL A 250 -13.90 -3.56 15.47
CA VAL A 250 -15.31 -3.51 15.04
C VAL A 250 -15.46 -4.18 13.68
N PHE A 251 -16.25 -5.25 13.66
CA PHE A 251 -16.65 -5.97 12.45
C PHE A 251 -18.01 -5.45 11.98
N LEU A 252 -18.09 -4.85 10.79
CA LEU A 252 -19.33 -4.21 10.31
C LEU A 252 -20.54 -5.17 10.24
N PRO A 253 -20.38 -6.43 9.79
CA PRO A 253 -21.51 -7.34 9.67
C PRO A 253 -22.18 -7.70 11.00
N SER A 254 -21.50 -7.55 12.15
CA SER A 254 -22.12 -7.82 13.45
C SER A 254 -23.06 -6.71 13.92
N THR A 255 -22.93 -5.49 13.39
CA THR A 255 -23.79 -4.34 13.76
C THR A 255 -24.82 -4.00 12.69
N LEU A 256 -24.47 -4.10 11.41
CA LEU A 256 -25.30 -3.70 10.27
C LEU A 256 -25.85 -4.87 9.45
N GLY A 257 -25.47 -6.10 9.79
CA GLY A 257 -25.71 -7.28 8.96
C GLY A 257 -24.84 -7.32 7.70
N TRP A 258 -24.78 -8.48 7.05
CA TRP A 258 -23.94 -8.71 5.87
C TRP A 258 -24.28 -7.78 4.70
N ALA A 259 -25.58 -7.68 4.38
CA ALA A 259 -26.04 -6.83 3.28
C ALA A 259 -25.72 -5.34 3.56
N GLY A 260 -25.99 -4.85 4.77
CA GLY A 260 -25.71 -3.47 5.15
C GLY A 260 -24.22 -3.14 5.10
N ALA A 261 -23.37 -4.06 5.57
CA ALA A 261 -21.92 -3.88 5.54
C ALA A 261 -21.35 -3.84 4.10
N ILE A 262 -21.82 -4.74 3.21
CA ILE A 262 -21.39 -4.75 1.80
C ILE A 262 -21.86 -3.47 1.10
N VAL A 263 -23.13 -3.10 1.26
CA VAL A 263 -23.69 -1.89 0.64
C VAL A 263 -22.95 -0.65 1.09
N LEU A 264 -22.61 -0.54 2.38
CA LEU A 264 -21.83 0.59 2.90
C LEU A 264 -20.45 0.70 2.25
N ILE A 265 -19.73 -0.42 2.12
CA ILE A 265 -18.38 -0.41 1.52
C ILE A 265 -18.43 -0.11 0.03
N VAL A 266 -19.40 -0.68 -0.68
CA VAL A 266 -19.63 -0.37 -2.10
C VAL A 266 -19.99 1.10 -2.27
N ALA A 267 -20.85 1.66 -1.41
CA ALA A 267 -21.19 3.08 -1.43
C ALA A 267 -19.98 3.98 -1.17
N ILE A 268 -19.10 3.62 -0.23
CA ILE A 268 -17.85 4.35 0.03
C ILE A 268 -16.90 4.26 -1.18
N ALA A 269 -16.75 3.08 -1.78
CA ALA A 269 -15.88 2.89 -2.95
C ALA A 269 -16.40 3.69 -4.16
N LEU A 270 -17.70 3.65 -4.42
CA LEU A 270 -18.35 4.45 -5.46
C LEU A 270 -18.24 5.94 -5.17
N GLY A 271 -18.51 6.37 -3.94
CA GLY A 271 -18.36 7.77 -3.52
C GLY A 271 -16.93 8.28 -3.72
N TRP A 272 -15.93 7.45 -3.41
CA TRP A 272 -14.53 7.78 -3.64
C TRP A 272 -14.19 7.91 -5.14
N ALA A 273 -14.66 6.97 -5.97
CA ALA A 273 -14.50 7.04 -7.41
C ALA A 273 -15.21 8.26 -8.01
N MET A 274 -16.43 8.56 -7.56
CA MET A 274 -17.23 9.70 -8.01
C MET A 274 -16.58 11.03 -7.64
N LEU A 275 -16.08 11.17 -6.41
CA LEU A 275 -15.34 12.36 -5.97
C LEU A 275 -14.08 12.58 -6.82
N ALA A 276 -13.35 11.51 -7.13
CA ALA A 276 -12.17 11.58 -7.98
C ALA A 276 -12.54 12.02 -9.41
N THR A 277 -13.59 11.44 -10.01
CA THR A 277 -14.07 11.83 -11.35
C THR A 277 -14.63 13.25 -11.40
N TRP A 278 -15.29 13.68 -10.33
CA TRP A 278 -15.79 15.05 -10.23
C TRP A 278 -14.62 16.04 -10.14
N ASN A 279 -13.57 15.69 -9.41
CA ASN A 279 -12.37 16.51 -9.35
C ASN A 279 -11.60 16.54 -10.68
N GLU A 280 -11.56 15.42 -11.42
CA GLU A 280 -11.01 15.36 -12.78
C GLU A 280 -11.74 16.32 -13.73
N ALA A 281 -13.06 16.41 -13.62
CA ALA A 281 -13.88 17.31 -14.45
C ALA A 281 -13.82 18.79 -14.02
N THR A 282 -13.63 19.07 -12.73
CA THR A 282 -13.69 20.45 -12.19
C THR A 282 -12.32 21.09 -11.95
N GLY A 283 -11.26 20.30 -11.81
CA GLY A 283 -9.91 20.79 -11.48
C GLY A 283 -9.82 21.53 -10.14
N ARG A 284 -10.83 21.44 -9.26
CA ARG A 284 -10.93 22.33 -8.10
C ARG A 284 -9.87 22.05 -7.03
N PHE A 285 -9.45 20.79 -6.91
CA PHE A 285 -8.44 20.36 -5.95
C PHE A 285 -7.11 19.93 -6.60
N SER A 286 -6.95 20.08 -7.92
CA SER A 286 -5.65 19.85 -8.56
C SER A 286 -4.66 20.94 -8.17
N ALA A 287 -3.41 20.54 -7.97
CA ALA A 287 -2.29 21.48 -7.77
C ALA A 287 -1.74 22.03 -9.10
N ALA A 288 -2.18 21.45 -10.22
CA ALA A 288 -1.94 21.90 -11.59
C ALA A 288 -3.08 22.79 -12.08
#